data_AF-A0A7V9DP99-F1
#
_entry.id   AF-A0A7V9DP99-F1
#
_cell.length_a   1.000
_cell.length_b   1.000
_cell.length_c   1.000
_cell.angle_alpha   90.00
_cell.angle_beta   90.00
_cell.angle_gamma   90.00
#
_symmetry.space_group_name_H-M   'P 1'
#
loop_
_entity.id
_entity.type
_entity.pdbx_description
1 polymer ?
#
loop_
_entity_poly.entity_id
_entity_poly.type
_entity_poly.pdbx_seq_one_letter_code
_entity_poly.pdbx_strand_id
1 'polypeptide(L)'
;MAVHPNPMHRQGLVIPPVTEDVRRFHERLDGYVPTPLRRLDPLAEQLGVAEVWVKDEAWRLGLPAFKVLGASWATYRLLEQRRGATFEPWSSIADLRDRVAELA
;
A
#
# COMPACT_ATOMS: atom_id res chain seq x y z
N MET A 1 -13.53 -23.31 10.52
CA MET A 1 -12.35 -22.52 10.91
C MET A 1 -12.85 -21.29 11.64
N ALA A 2 -12.65 -21.19 12.96
CA ALA A 2 -13.11 -20.03 13.72
C ALA A 2 -12.14 -18.86 13.47
N VAL A 3 -12.63 -17.76 12.92
CA VAL A 3 -11.86 -16.52 12.85
C VAL A 3 -11.83 -15.95 14.27
N HIS A 4 -10.67 -16.01 14.92
CA HIS A 4 -10.46 -15.35 16.20
C HIS A 4 -10.05 -13.90 15.91
N PRO A 5 -10.93 -12.92 16.13
CA PRO A 5 -10.56 -11.52 15.93
C PRO A 5 -9.43 -11.18 16.89
N ASN A 6 -8.53 -10.29 16.47
CA ASN A 6 -7.46 -9.81 17.33
C ASN A 6 -8.08 -9.19 18.61
N PRO A 7 -7.84 -9.74 19.81
CA PRO A 7 -8.43 -9.24 21.05
C PRO A 7 -7.96 -7.82 21.40
N MET A 8 -6.87 -7.35 20.79
CA MET A 8 -6.35 -5.99 20.90
C MET A 8 -6.90 -5.03 19.82
N HIS A 9 -7.82 -5.48 18.97
CA HIS A 9 -8.45 -4.65 17.95
C HIS A 9 -9.30 -3.55 18.61
N ARG A 10 -8.85 -2.29 18.52
CA ARG A 10 -9.61 -1.12 18.97
C ARG A 10 -10.31 -0.47 17.78
N GLN A 11 -11.63 -0.52 17.74
CA GLN A 11 -12.46 0.02 16.65
C GLN A 11 -12.18 1.50 16.35
N GLY A 12 -11.81 2.31 17.35
CA GLY A 12 -11.47 3.74 17.17
C GLY A 12 -10.08 4.03 16.55
N LEU A 13 -9.26 3.01 16.29
CA LEU A 13 -7.95 3.13 15.63
C LEU A 13 -7.96 2.52 14.22
N VAL A 14 -9.11 2.04 13.75
CA VAL A 14 -9.24 1.42 12.44
C VAL A 14 -9.38 2.53 11.40
N ILE A 15 -8.35 2.68 10.57
CA ILE A 15 -8.40 3.54 9.40
C ILE A 15 -9.43 2.92 8.44
N PRO A 16 -10.34 3.69 7.82
CA PRO A 16 -11.28 3.16 6.84
C PRO A 16 -10.54 2.35 5.76
N PRO A 17 -11.21 1.33 5.17
CA PRO A 17 -10.58 0.44 4.22
C PRO A 17 -9.96 1.22 3.07
N VAL A 18 -8.79 0.74 2.62
CA VAL A 18 -8.09 1.26 1.45
C VAL A 18 -9.05 1.26 0.27
N THR A 19 -9.24 2.43 -0.37
CA THR A 19 -10.10 2.54 -1.55
C THR A 19 -9.41 1.92 -2.77
N GLU A 20 -10.21 1.51 -3.74
CA GLU A 20 -9.73 0.99 -5.03
C GLU A 20 -8.77 1.99 -5.73
N ASP A 21 -8.99 3.29 -5.53
CA ASP A 21 -8.16 4.36 -6.09
C ASP A 21 -6.70 4.29 -5.62
N VAL A 22 -6.46 3.95 -4.35
CA VAL A 22 -5.10 3.84 -3.79
C VAL A 22 -4.35 2.68 -4.47
N ARG A 23 -5.03 1.54 -4.64
CA ARG A 23 -4.45 0.38 -5.31
C ARG A 23 -4.08 0.70 -6.76
N ARG A 24 -5.01 1.30 -7.51
CA ARG A 24 -4.78 1.71 -8.90
C ARG A 24 -3.68 2.74 -9.05
N PHE A 25 -3.53 3.64 -8.08
CA PHE A 25 -2.39 4.55 -8.01
C PHE A 25 -1.08 3.77 -7.91
N HIS A 26 -0.95 2.84 -6.97
CA HIS A 26 0.30 2.08 -6.78
C HIS A 26 0.61 1.15 -7.94
N GLU A 27 -0.40 0.57 -8.58
CA GLU A 27 -0.23 -0.31 -9.76
C GLU A 27 0.37 0.39 -10.98
N ARG A 28 0.26 1.73 -11.05
CA ARG A 28 0.89 2.56 -12.10
C ARG A 28 2.34 2.98 -11.77
N LEU A 29 2.83 2.70 -10.57
CA LEU A 29 4.21 3.02 -10.19
C LEU A 29 5.18 2.01 -10.79
N ASP A 30 6.28 2.52 -11.32
CA ASP A 30 7.34 1.68 -11.89
C ASP A 30 7.83 0.65 -10.88
N GLY A 31 7.89 -0.62 -11.32
CA GLY A 31 8.32 -1.73 -10.47
C GLY A 31 7.29 -2.18 -9.42
N TYR A 32 6.03 -1.73 -9.49
CA TYR A 32 4.98 -2.27 -8.64
C TYR A 32 4.75 -3.76 -8.94
N VAL A 33 4.89 -4.57 -7.89
CA VAL A 33 4.50 -5.98 -7.86
C VAL A 33 3.91 -6.30 -6.48
N PRO A 34 2.89 -7.16 -6.37
CA PRO A 34 2.48 -7.70 -5.09
C PRO A 34 3.66 -8.40 -4.39
N THR A 35 3.96 -8.00 -3.15
CA THR A 35 5.02 -8.64 -2.37
C THR A 35 4.63 -10.04 -1.90
N PRO A 36 5.59 -10.93 -1.59
CA PRO A 36 5.29 -12.28 -1.13
C PRO A 36 4.47 -12.32 0.16
N LEU A 37 3.57 -13.29 0.26
CA LEU A 37 2.94 -13.72 1.52
C LEU A 37 3.53 -15.08 1.87
N ARG A 38 4.47 -15.12 2.81
CA ARG A 38 5.22 -16.32 3.16
C ARG A 38 4.53 -17.10 4.26
N ARG A 39 4.37 -18.41 4.06
CA ARG A 39 3.90 -19.35 5.07
C ARG A 39 5.08 -19.81 5.94
N LEU A 40 4.92 -19.82 7.25
CA LEU A 40 5.96 -20.19 8.22
C LEU A 40 5.51 -21.39 9.07
N ASP A 41 5.46 -22.58 8.46
CA ASP A 41 4.99 -23.81 9.14
C ASP A 41 5.77 -24.16 10.42
N PRO A 42 7.11 -24.10 10.47
CA PRO A 42 7.84 -24.42 11.71
C PRO A 42 7.48 -23.49 12.87
N LEU A 43 7.21 -22.22 12.57
CA LEU A 43 6.81 -21.23 13.58
C LEU A 43 5.36 -21.47 14.04
N ALA A 44 4.47 -21.90 13.16
CA ALA A 44 3.10 -22.27 13.52
C ALA A 44 3.08 -23.46 14.48
N GLU A 45 3.89 -24.49 14.21
CA GLU A 45 4.06 -25.66 15.09
C GLU A 45 4.62 -25.23 16.46
N GLN A 46 5.69 -24.44 16.49
CA GLN A 46 6.29 -23.95 17.73
C GLN A 46 5.32 -23.14 18.60
N LEU A 47 4.43 -22.36 17.98
CA LEU A 47 3.45 -21.52 18.69
C LEU A 47 2.15 -22.26 19.02
N GLY A 48 1.94 -23.49 18.53
CA GLY A 48 0.70 -24.24 18.70
C GLY A 48 -0.52 -23.61 18.00
N VAL A 49 -0.31 -22.88 16.91
CA VAL A 49 -1.38 -22.23 16.12
C VAL A 49 -1.56 -22.91 14.77
N ALA A 50 -2.72 -22.73 14.14
CA ALA A 50 -3.02 -23.38 12.86
C ALA A 50 -2.07 -22.95 11.72
N GLU A 51 -1.84 -21.64 11.58
CA GLU A 51 -1.01 -21.08 10.51
C GLU A 51 -0.35 -19.78 10.95
N VAL A 52 0.85 -19.53 10.42
CA VAL A 52 1.53 -18.24 10.52
C VAL A 52 1.91 -17.79 9.12
N TRP A 53 1.52 -16.56 8.79
CA TRP A 53 1.83 -15.93 7.51
C TRP A 53 2.53 -14.59 7.74
N VAL A 54 3.55 -14.32 6.94
CA VAL A 54 4.28 -13.04 6.94
C VAL A 54 4.15 -12.37 5.59
N LYS A 55 3.60 -11.17 5.57
CA LYS A 55 3.63 -10.29 4.40
C LYS A 55 5.01 -9.65 4.30
N ASP A 56 5.80 -10.06 3.31
CA ASP A 56 7.19 -9.61 3.18
C ASP A 56 7.30 -8.29 2.41
N GLU A 57 7.32 -7.18 3.13
CA GLU A 57 7.46 -5.84 2.56
C GLU A 57 8.92 -5.35 2.45
N ALA A 58 9.91 -6.24 2.62
CA ALA A 58 11.33 -5.85 2.63
C ALA A 58 11.85 -5.28 1.31
N TRP A 59 11.12 -5.45 0.20
CA TRP A 59 11.51 -5.01 -1.14
C TRP A 59 10.39 -4.27 -1.88
N ARG A 60 9.50 -3.60 -1.15
CA ARG A 60 8.36 -2.89 -1.74
C ARG A 60 8.85 -1.78 -2.67
N LEU A 61 8.50 -1.86 -3.97
CA LEU A 61 8.95 -0.91 -5.01
C LEU A 61 10.49 -0.75 -5.06
N GLY A 62 11.22 -1.84 -4.76
CA GLY A 62 12.69 -1.80 -4.71
C GLY A 62 13.27 -1.09 -3.47
N LEU A 63 12.45 -0.73 -2.49
CA LEU A 63 12.85 -0.05 -1.25
C LEU A 63 12.79 -0.98 -0.03
N PRO A 64 13.59 -0.72 1.03
CA PRO A 64 13.74 -1.62 2.18
C PRO A 64 12.54 -1.63 3.15
N ALA A 65 11.39 -1.07 2.78
CA ALA A 65 10.19 -0.99 3.63
C ALA A 65 8.91 -0.61 2.86
N PHE A 66 7.76 -0.93 3.44
CA PHE A 66 6.43 -0.60 2.89
C PHE A 66 6.07 0.90 2.83
N LYS A 67 6.81 1.76 3.54
CA LYS A 67 6.39 3.15 3.83
C LYS A 67 6.19 4.01 2.59
N VAL A 68 6.86 3.66 1.49
CA VAL A 68 6.68 4.31 0.18
C VAL A 68 5.22 4.30 -0.28
N LEU A 69 4.43 3.28 0.07
CA LEU A 69 3.01 3.20 -0.30
C LEU A 69 2.25 4.42 0.26
N GLY A 70 2.42 4.70 1.56
CA GLY A 70 1.78 5.84 2.20
C GLY A 70 2.39 7.18 1.76
N ALA A 71 3.72 7.27 1.69
CA ALA A 71 4.40 8.51 1.33
C ALA A 71 4.08 8.97 -0.09
N SER A 72 4.08 8.05 -1.07
CA SER A 72 3.75 8.36 -2.47
C SER A 72 2.29 8.80 -2.63
N TRP A 73 1.35 8.08 -2.02
CA TRP A 73 -0.08 8.41 -2.07
C TRP A 73 -0.37 9.76 -1.42
N ALA A 74 0.16 10.00 -0.22
CA ALA A 74 -0.03 11.28 0.47
C ALA A 74 0.55 12.46 -0.34
N THR A 75 1.70 12.26 -0.98
CA THR A 75 2.32 13.29 -1.84
C THR A 75 1.45 13.58 -3.05
N TYR A 76 0.96 12.54 -3.74
CA TYR A 76 0.06 12.68 -4.89
C TYR A 76 -1.21 13.47 -4.53
N ARG A 77 -1.88 13.10 -3.44
CA ARG A 77 -3.09 13.79 -2.97
C ARG A 77 -2.84 15.22 -2.51
N LEU A 78 -1.69 15.47 -1.86
CA LEU A 78 -1.29 16.82 -1.49
C LEU A 78 -1.05 17.70 -2.70
N LEU A 79 -0.46 17.16 -3.77
CA LEU A 79 -0.27 17.89 -5.02
C LEU A 79 -1.61 18.24 -5.68
N GLU A 80 -2.55 17.28 -5.75
CA GLU A 80 -3.91 17.55 -6.28
C GLU A 80 -4.62 18.64 -5.46
N GLN A 81 -4.54 18.55 -4.12
CA GLN A 81 -5.11 19.55 -3.22
C GLN A 81 -4.50 20.94 -3.43
N ARG A 82 -3.18 21.04 -3.56
CA ARG A 82 -2.49 22.33 -3.75
C ARG A 82 -2.78 22.95 -5.12
N ARG A 83 -3.03 22.12 -6.14
CA ARG A 83 -3.40 22.59 -7.48
C ARG A 83 -4.90 22.84 -7.64
N GLY A 84 -5.73 22.36 -6.71
CA GLY A 84 -7.18 22.42 -6.82
C GLY A 84 -7.73 21.62 -8.01
N ALA A 85 -6.97 20.63 -8.49
CA ALA A 85 -7.28 19.85 -9.69
C ALA A 85 -6.81 18.41 -9.53
N THR A 86 -7.50 17.48 -10.21
CA THR A 86 -7.08 16.08 -10.30
C THR A 86 -6.08 15.90 -11.43
N PHE A 87 -5.11 14.99 -11.28
CA PHE A 87 -4.16 14.66 -12.36
C PHE A 87 -4.63 13.51 -13.26
N GLU A 88 -5.82 12.94 -13.00
CA GLU A 88 -6.39 11.91 -13.87
C GLU A 88 -6.84 12.48 -15.23
N PRO A 89 -6.72 11.71 -16.33
CA PRO A 89 -6.12 10.37 -16.41
C PRO A 89 -4.59 10.40 -16.57
N TRP A 90 -3.86 9.53 -15.89
CA TRP A 90 -2.42 9.30 -16.15
C TRP A 90 -2.07 7.81 -16.09
N SER A 91 -1.06 7.38 -16.86
CA SER A 91 -0.68 5.96 -16.97
C SER A 91 0.75 5.66 -16.50
N SER A 92 1.63 6.66 -16.47
CA SER A 92 3.02 6.51 -16.02
C SER A 92 3.48 7.70 -15.18
N ILE A 93 4.57 7.52 -14.43
CA ILE A 93 5.21 8.63 -13.69
C ILE A 93 5.66 9.75 -14.63
N ALA A 94 6.05 9.43 -15.87
CA ALA A 94 6.40 10.44 -16.87
C ALA A 94 5.18 11.30 -17.23
N ASP A 95 4.03 10.68 -17.50
CA ASP A 95 2.77 11.40 -17.80
C ASP A 95 2.36 12.28 -16.62
N LEU A 96 2.46 11.76 -15.39
CA LEU A 96 2.11 12.48 -14.18
C LEU A 96 3.02 13.69 -13.98
N ARG A 97 4.34 13.55 -14.21
CA ARG A 97 5.29 14.67 -14.14
C ARG A 97 4.90 15.78 -15.10
N ASP A 98 4.57 15.44 -16.34
CA ASP A 98 4.25 16.43 -17.38
C ASP A 98 2.96 17.18 -17.02
N ARG A 99 1.93 16.48 -16.53
CA ARG A 99 0.69 17.10 -16.00
C ARG A 99 0.93 18.02 -14.80
N VAL A 100 1.80 17.63 -13.89
CA VAL A 100 2.15 18.46 -12.73
C VAL A 100 2.87 19.74 -13.16
N ALA A 101 3.67 19.67 -14.24
CA ALA A 101 4.38 20.81 -14.81
C ALA A 101 3.44 21.78 -15.56
N GLU A 102 2.43 21.28 -16.28
CA GLU A 102 1.42 22.12 -16.94
C GLU A 102 0.60 22.98 -15.96
N LEU A 103 0.52 22.54 -14.71
CA LEU A 103 -0.21 23.22 -13.64
C LEU A 103 0.71 24.09 -12.75
N ALA A 104 2.00 24.20 -13.08
CA ALA A 104 3.02 24.96 -12.32
C ALA A 104 3.13 26.42 -12.75
#